data_AF-A0A7C4HPP8-F1
#
_entry.id   AF-A0A7C4HPP8-F1
#
_cell.length_a   1.000
_cell.length_b   1.000
_cell.length_c   1.000
_cell.angle_alpha   90.00
_cell.angle_beta   90.00
_cell.angle_gamma   90.00
#
_symmetry.space_group_name_H-M   'P 1'
#
loop_
_entity.id
_entity.type
_entity.pdbx_description
1 polymer ?
#
loop_
_entity_poly.entity_id
_entity_poly.type
_entity_poly.pdbx_seq_one_letter_code
_entity_poly.pdbx_strand_id
1 'polypeptide(L)'
;MSLKEQIMDAMKAAMKDRDQVRVAAIRLIRDGIQKTEVAEKKDLDDAGVIAALARMEKQRHESIEAYRAGGRQDLVDREEAELAIIKSFMPQAMTAAELSAL
;
A
#
# COMPACT_ATOMS: atom_id res chain seq x y z
N MET A 1 -16.94 5.28 -5.97
CA MET A 1 -15.68 6.01 -5.75
C MET A 1 -14.56 5.05 -6.07
N SER A 2 -13.70 5.39 -7.02
CA SER A 2 -12.54 4.60 -7.41
C SER A 2 -11.57 4.42 -6.25
N LEU A 3 -10.72 3.42 -6.31
CA LEU A 3 -9.72 3.16 -5.29
C LEU A 3 -8.71 4.32 -5.17
N LYS A 4 -8.36 4.96 -6.29
CA LYS A 4 -7.52 6.18 -6.27
C LYS A 4 -8.18 7.32 -5.50
N GLU A 5 -9.48 7.53 -5.68
CA GLU A 5 -10.23 8.54 -4.93
C GLU A 5 -10.30 8.19 -3.44
N GLN A 6 -10.51 6.91 -3.08
CA GLN A 6 -10.51 6.47 -1.69
C GLN A 6 -9.15 6.71 -1.00
N ILE A 7 -8.04 6.43 -1.68
CA ILE A 7 -6.69 6.70 -1.19
C ILE A 7 -6.48 8.21 -0.99
N MET A 8 -6.96 9.03 -1.92
CA MET A 8 -6.90 10.50 -1.82
C MET A 8 -7.69 11.04 -0.63
N ASP A 9 -8.89 10.52 -0.39
CA ASP A 9 -9.72 10.96 0.72
C ASP A 9 -9.21 10.47 2.07
N ALA A 10 -8.66 9.26 2.14
CA ALA A 10 -7.95 8.77 3.31
C ALA A 10 -6.73 9.65 3.65
N MET A 11 -6.02 10.19 2.64
CA MET A 11 -4.95 11.15 2.86
C MET A 11 -5.46 12.43 3.52
N LYS A 12 -6.58 12.98 3.02
CA LYS A 12 -7.20 14.19 3.59
C LYS A 12 -7.64 13.95 5.04
N ALA A 13 -8.25 12.80 5.32
CA ALA A 13 -8.64 12.41 6.67
C ALA A 13 -7.41 12.32 7.59
N ALA A 14 -6.35 11.61 7.17
CA ALA A 14 -5.12 11.49 7.95
C ALA A 14 -4.46 12.85 8.24
N MET A 15 -4.47 13.79 7.28
CA MET A 15 -3.98 15.15 7.49
C MET A 15 -4.82 15.92 8.51
N LYS A 16 -6.15 15.77 8.48
CA LYS A 16 -7.06 16.40 9.44
C LYS A 16 -6.85 15.86 10.86
N ASP A 17 -6.65 14.55 10.97
CA ASP A 17 -6.44 13.85 12.24
C ASP A 17 -5.01 13.99 12.76
N ARG A 18 -4.13 14.65 11.99
CA ARG A 18 -2.69 14.83 12.28
C ARG A 18 -1.95 13.49 12.45
N ASP A 19 -2.43 12.43 11.80
CA ASP A 19 -1.80 11.12 11.76
C ASP A 19 -0.63 11.14 10.76
N GLN A 20 0.54 11.55 11.24
CA GLN A 20 1.73 11.70 10.41
C GLN A 20 2.20 10.38 9.80
N VAL A 21 2.05 9.26 10.52
CA VAL A 21 2.43 7.93 10.04
C VAL A 21 1.55 7.57 8.85
N ARG A 22 0.24 7.75 8.98
CA ARG A 22 -0.70 7.45 7.90
C ARG A 22 -0.54 8.37 6.70
N VAL A 23 -0.27 9.65 6.93
CA VAL A 23 0.05 10.58 5.83
C VAL A 23 1.30 10.13 5.07
N ALA A 24 2.37 9.74 5.77
CA ALA A 24 3.60 9.29 5.13
C ALA A 24 3.39 8.02 4.30
N ALA A 25 2.72 7.02 4.85
CA ALA A 25 2.43 5.77 4.15
C ALA A 25 1.52 5.99 2.92
N ILE A 26 0.46 6.80 3.05
CA ILE A 26 -0.42 7.09 1.91
C ILE A 26 0.31 7.84 0.79
N ARG A 27 1.26 8.72 1.12
CA ARG A 27 2.11 9.36 0.10
C ARG A 27 2.95 8.34 -0.65
N LEU A 28 3.59 7.41 0.06
CA LEU A 28 4.37 6.34 -0.57
C LEU A 28 3.52 5.45 -1.49
N ILE A 29 2.29 5.12 -1.06
CA ILE A 29 1.32 4.39 -1.90
C ILE A 29 1.04 5.14 -3.20
N ARG A 30 0.71 6.43 -3.10
CA ARG A 30 0.42 7.26 -4.28
C ARG A 30 1.61 7.38 -5.21
N ASP A 31 2.81 7.52 -4.67
CA ASP A 31 4.05 7.55 -5.47
C ASP A 31 4.29 6.21 -6.18
N GLY A 32 4.00 5.08 -5.53
CA GLY A 32 4.08 3.74 -6.14
C GLY A 32 3.10 3.55 -7.29
N ILE A 33 1.86 4.00 -7.12
CA ILE A 33 0.82 4.01 -8.17
C ILE A 33 1.29 4.87 -9.35
N GLN A 34 1.70 6.12 -9.07
CA GLN A 34 2.14 7.05 -10.11
C GLN A 34 3.35 6.54 -10.89
N LYS A 35 4.33 5.91 -10.21
CA LYS A 35 5.47 5.27 -10.87
C LYS A 35 5.05 4.14 -11.79
N THR A 36 4.05 3.36 -11.39
CA THR A 36 3.50 2.28 -12.23
C THR A 36 2.79 2.85 -13.45
N GLU A 37 1.99 3.90 -13.28
CA GLU A 37 1.31 4.60 -14.40
C GLU A 37 2.32 5.16 -15.41
N VAL A 38 3.41 5.79 -14.92
CA VAL A 38 4.49 6.31 -15.76
C VAL A 38 5.21 5.19 -16.51
N ALA A 39 5.51 4.08 -15.83
CA ALA A 39 6.19 2.93 -16.43
C ALA A 39 5.33 2.25 -17.51
N GLU A 40 4.03 2.10 -17.25
CA GLU A 40 3.08 1.45 -18.17
C GLU A 40 2.50 2.43 -19.21
N LYS A 41 2.80 3.73 -19.09
CA LYS A 41 2.29 4.82 -19.95
C LYS A 41 0.76 4.83 -20.06
N LYS A 42 0.08 4.52 -18.96
CA LYS A 42 -1.38 4.53 -18.86
C LYS A 42 -1.80 4.84 -17.43
N ASP A 43 -3.01 5.34 -17.27
CA ASP A 43 -3.65 5.44 -15.96
C ASP A 43 -4.08 4.06 -15.49
N LEU A 44 -3.90 3.78 -14.20
CA LEU A 44 -4.38 2.55 -13.60
C LEU A 44 -5.87 2.67 -13.27
N ASP A 45 -6.62 1.62 -13.59
CA ASP A 45 -7.93 1.38 -13.02
C ASP A 45 -7.81 0.73 -11.64
N ASP A 46 -8.92 0.43 -10.98
CA ASP A 46 -8.91 -0.15 -9.63
C ASP A 46 -8.16 -1.49 -9.59
N ALA A 47 -8.28 -2.32 -10.62
CA ALA A 47 -7.54 -3.59 -10.73
C ALA A 47 -6.03 -3.35 -10.83
N GLY A 48 -5.61 -2.39 -11.64
CA GLY A 48 -4.21 -1.97 -11.75
C GLY A 48 -3.65 -1.42 -10.44
N VAL A 49 -4.46 -0.63 -9.71
CA VAL A 49 -4.09 -0.12 -8.38
C VAL A 49 -3.93 -1.26 -7.38
N ILE A 50 -4.85 -2.23 -7.35
CA ILE A 50 -4.74 -3.42 -6.50
C ILE A 50 -3.45 -4.19 -6.82
N ALA A 51 -3.13 -4.38 -8.09
CA ALA A 51 -1.88 -5.05 -8.50
C ALA A 51 -0.63 -4.27 -8.05
N ALA A 52 -0.66 -2.93 -8.10
CA ALA A 52 0.42 -2.10 -7.57
C ALA A 52 0.55 -2.23 -6.04
N LEU A 53 -0.57 -2.19 -5.31
CA LEU A 53 -0.60 -2.37 -3.86
C LEU A 53 -0.08 -3.75 -3.44
N ALA A 54 -0.44 -4.83 -4.14
CA ALA A 54 0.07 -6.17 -3.88
C ALA A 54 1.59 -6.28 -4.07
N ARG A 55 2.16 -5.61 -5.09
CA ARG A 55 3.62 -5.51 -5.27
C ARG A 55 4.27 -4.77 -4.11
N MET A 56 3.68 -3.67 -3.65
CA MET A 56 4.18 -2.90 -2.51
C MET A 56 4.10 -3.72 -1.21
N GLU A 57 3.00 -4.43 -0.97
CA GLU A 57 2.83 -5.32 0.18
C GLU A 57 3.97 -6.34 0.26
N LYS A 58 4.27 -7.01 -0.87
CA LYS A 58 5.38 -7.95 -0.97
C LYS A 58 6.73 -7.29 -0.64
N GLN A 59 7.00 -6.10 -1.17
CA GLN A 59 8.23 -5.36 -0.89
C GLN A 59 8.38 -4.98 0.60
N ARG A 60 7.28 -4.62 1.28
CA ARG A 60 7.31 -4.36 2.72
C ARG A 60 7.61 -5.65 3.50
N HIS A 61 6.98 -6.77 3.15
CA HIS A 61 7.27 -8.07 3.76
C HIS A 61 8.75 -8.48 3.62
N GLU A 62 9.33 -8.34 2.42
CA GLU A 62 10.75 -8.61 2.19
C GLU A 62 11.66 -7.67 3.01
N SER A 63 11.28 -6.39 3.13
CA SER A 63 12.02 -5.38 3.90
C SER A 63 11.96 -5.66 5.41
N ILE A 64 10.78 -6.05 5.93
CA ILE A 64 10.57 -6.44 7.33
C ILE A 64 11.51 -7.59 7.70
N GLU A 65 11.53 -8.66 6.89
CA GLU A 65 12.37 -9.81 7.16
C GLU A 65 13.86 -9.45 7.13
N ALA A 66 14.29 -8.61 6.17
CA ALA A 66 15.66 -8.13 6.08
C ALA A 66 16.07 -7.27 7.29
N TYR A 67 15.21 -6.33 7.71
CA TYR A 67 15.48 -5.47 8.86
C TYR A 67 15.45 -6.23 10.18
N ARG A 68 14.54 -7.20 10.32
CA ARG A 68 14.47 -8.10 11.48
C ARG A 68 15.74 -8.93 11.59
N ALA A 69 16.23 -9.50 10.48
CA ALA A 69 17.50 -10.23 10.46
C ALA A 69 18.71 -9.34 10.83
N GLY A 70 18.65 -8.04 10.49
CA GLY A 70 19.66 -7.05 10.85
C GLY A 70 19.52 -6.42 12.24
N GLY A 71 18.54 -6.84 13.05
CA GLY A 71 18.29 -6.26 14.38
C GLY A 71 17.79 -4.81 14.37
N ARG A 72 17.25 -4.33 13.25
CA ARG A 72 16.77 -2.96 13.05
C ARG A 72 15.28 -2.83 13.34
N GLN A 73 14.91 -3.00 14.61
CA GLN A 73 13.50 -2.97 15.04
C GLN A 73 12.79 -1.65 14.68
N ASP A 74 13.51 -0.53 14.73
CA ASP A 74 13.02 0.78 14.32
C ASP A 74 12.49 0.81 12.88
N LEU A 75 13.15 0.07 11.97
CA LEU A 75 12.74 -0.05 10.59
C LEU A 75 11.64 -1.11 10.41
N VAL A 76 11.66 -2.19 11.20
CA VAL A 76 10.59 -3.20 11.21
C VAL A 76 9.25 -2.55 11.56
N ASP A 77 9.19 -1.80 12.67
CA ASP A 77 7.96 -1.16 13.15
C ASP A 77 7.39 -0.20 12.10
N ARG A 78 8.28 0.52 11.40
CA ARG A 78 7.90 1.42 10.31
C ARG A 78 7.30 0.66 9.13
N GLU A 79 7.97 -0.39 8.67
CA GLU A 79 7.50 -1.19 7.53
C GLU A 79 6.18 -1.91 7.87
N GLU A 80 6.00 -2.39 9.10
CA GLU A 80 4.74 -2.99 9.58
C GLU A 80 3.60 -1.98 9.61
N ALA A 81 3.86 -0.73 10.03
CA ALA A 81 2.87 0.34 9.99
C ALA A 81 2.46 0.68 8.54
N GLU A 82 3.43 0.78 7.62
CA GLU A 82 3.16 1.01 6.20
C GLU A 82 2.36 -0.16 5.59
N LEU A 83 2.73 -1.39 5.91
CA LEU A 83 2.06 -2.61 5.46
C LEU A 83 0.59 -2.66 5.91
N ALA A 84 0.30 -2.31 7.16
CA ALA A 84 -1.07 -2.26 7.68
C ALA A 84 -1.95 -1.27 6.88
N ILE A 85 -1.38 -0.14 6.48
CA ILE A 85 -2.08 0.88 5.70
C ILE A 85 -2.31 0.41 4.26
N ILE A 86 -1.32 -0.22 3.62
CA ILE A 86 -1.49 -0.83 2.28
C ILE A 86 -2.65 -1.84 2.31
N LYS A 87 -2.66 -2.74 3.31
CA LYS A 87 -3.71 -3.74 3.49
C LYS A 87 -5.10 -3.13 3.68
N SER A 88 -5.21 -1.95 4.27
CA SER A 88 -6.49 -1.26 4.45
C SER A 88 -7.15 -0.79 3.13
N PHE A 89 -6.38 -0.67 2.05
CA PHE A 89 -6.87 -0.31 0.72
C PHE A 89 -7.00 -1.50 -0.22
N MET A 90 -6.53 -2.67 0.18
CA MET A 90 -6.78 -3.88 -0.58
C MET A 90 -8.20 -4.37 -0.26
N PRO A 91 -8.90 -4.99 -1.23
CA PRO A 91 -10.09 -5.76 -0.88
C PRO A 91 -9.71 -6.70 0.27
N GLN A 92 -10.49 -6.69 1.36
CA GLN A 92 -10.27 -7.62 2.47
C GLN A 92 -10.04 -8.97 1.83
N ALA A 93 -8.87 -9.58 2.12
CA ALA A 93 -8.43 -10.78 1.45
C ALA A 93 -9.63 -11.72 1.34
N MET A 94 -10.20 -11.75 0.14
CA MET A 94 -10.93 -12.89 -0.32
C MET A 94 -9.97 -14.01 0.01
N THR A 95 -10.33 -14.81 1.02
CA THR A 95 -9.52 -15.95 1.45
C THR A 95 -9.07 -16.65 0.18
N ALA A 96 -7.83 -17.14 0.11
CA ALA A 96 -7.20 -17.68 -1.11
C ALA A 96 -8.08 -18.63 -1.97
N ALA A 97 -9.23 -19.08 -1.46
CA ALA A 97 -10.35 -19.70 -2.15
C ALA A 97 -10.98 -18.94 -3.34
N GLU A 98 -10.98 -17.61 -3.43
CA GLU A 98 -11.71 -16.92 -4.52
C GLU A 98 -10.83 -16.54 -5.73
N LEU A 99 -9.50 -16.68 -5.62
CA LEU A 99 -8.58 -16.48 -6.74
C LEU A 99 -8.60 -17.64 -7.76
N SER A 100 -9.46 -18.64 -7.55
CA SER A 100 -9.57 -19.85 -8.39
C SER A 100 -10.69 -19.78 -9.44
N ALA A 101 -11.35 -18.64 -9.62
CA ALA A 101 -12.58 -18.54 -10.42
C ALA A 101 -12.55 -17.49 -11.55
N LEU A 102 -11.38 -17.21 -12.14
CA LEU A 102 -11.28 -16.48 -13.41
C LEU A 102 -10.64 -17.34 -14.51
#